data_AF-A0A6N6S4T7-F1
#
_entry.id   AF-A0A6N6S4T7-F1
#
_cell.length_a   1.000
_cell.length_b   1.000
_cell.length_c   1.000
_cell.angle_alpha   90.00
_cell.angle_beta   90.00
_cell.angle_gamma   90.00
#
_symmetry.space_group_name_H-M   'P 1'
#
loop_
_entity.id
_entity.type
_entity.pdbx_description
1 polymer ?
#
loop_
_entity_poly.entity_id
_entity_poly.type
_entity_poly.pdbx_seq_one_letter_code
_entity_poly.pdbx_strand_id
1 'polypeptide(L)'
;MSIGLVSLSANPGYAADDEVIVQGNVICLVYDKKGNVTPLIATGPCDKYPPHQHILVTKEGTVYNLQGLEDGLVKIAKMPQKTDVKIKGKVEGNQYGWILVVD
;
A
#
# COMPACT_ATOMS: atom_id res chain seq x y z
N MET A 1 26.18 -5.26 -52.52
CA MET A 1 24.91 -5.74 -51.95
C MET A 1 25.11 -5.84 -50.46
N SER A 2 24.69 -4.82 -49.70
CA SER A 2 24.85 -4.80 -48.26
C SER A 2 23.60 -5.38 -47.61
N ILE A 3 23.78 -6.44 -46.83
CA ILE A 3 22.75 -7.08 -46.03
C ILE A 3 22.48 -6.15 -44.84
N GLY A 4 21.30 -5.52 -44.82
CA GLY A 4 20.87 -4.69 -43.69
C GLY A 4 20.59 -5.58 -42.48
N LEU A 5 21.31 -5.35 -41.38
CA LEU A 5 20.93 -5.91 -40.08
C LEU A 5 19.59 -5.29 -39.67
N VAL A 6 18.54 -6.11 -39.65
CA VAL A 6 17.30 -5.79 -38.96
C VAL A 6 17.62 -5.89 -37.46
N SER A 7 17.76 -4.73 -36.82
CA SER A 7 17.87 -4.66 -35.36
C SER A 7 16.52 -5.04 -34.78
N LEU A 8 16.40 -6.29 -34.29
CA LEU A 8 15.31 -6.67 -33.42
C LEU A 8 15.42 -5.82 -32.15
N SER A 9 14.60 -4.78 -32.05
CA SER A 9 14.37 -4.09 -30.78
C SER A 9 13.71 -5.10 -29.86
N ALA A 10 14.50 -5.71 -28.98
CA ALA A 10 13.99 -6.47 -27.87
C ALA A 10 13.08 -5.53 -27.08
N ASN A 11 11.77 -5.80 -27.14
CA ASN A 11 10.80 -5.21 -26.25
C ASN A 11 11.31 -5.51 -24.83
N PRO A 12 11.51 -4.52 -23.95
CA PRO A 12 11.82 -4.84 -22.56
C PRO A 12 10.59 -5.55 -22.02
N GLY A 13 10.65 -6.88 -21.99
CA GLY A 13 9.70 -7.71 -21.31
C GLY A 13 9.60 -7.19 -19.88
N TYR A 14 8.36 -7.02 -19.42
CA TYR A 14 7.98 -6.76 -18.04
C TYR A 14 8.86 -7.59 -17.09
N ALA A 15 9.88 -6.95 -16.53
CA ALA A 15 10.78 -7.54 -15.57
C ALA A 15 10.29 -7.14 -14.17
N ALA A 16 9.85 -8.17 -13.44
CA ALA A 16 9.58 -8.23 -12.01
C ALA A 16 8.66 -7.15 -11.39
N ASP A 17 7.52 -7.60 -10.87
CA ASP A 17 6.77 -6.91 -9.82
C ASP A 17 7.63 -6.85 -8.55
N ASP A 18 8.63 -5.95 -8.51
CA ASP A 18 9.52 -5.82 -7.36
C ASP A 18 8.76 -5.18 -6.20
N GLU A 19 8.69 -5.91 -5.07
CA GLU A 19 8.22 -5.35 -3.82
C GLU A 19 9.04 -4.10 -3.46
N VAL A 20 8.35 -3.05 -3.04
CA VAL A 20 8.95 -1.80 -2.58
C VAL A 20 8.76 -1.64 -1.07
N ILE A 21 9.60 -0.81 -0.45
CA ILE A 21 9.42 -0.38 0.94
C ILE A 21 8.88 1.05 0.93
N VAL A 22 7.68 1.24 1.44
CA VAL A 22 7.05 2.56 1.59
C VAL A 22 7.11 2.98 3.06
N GLN A 23 7.58 4.19 3.32
CA GLN A 23 7.68 4.76 4.66
C GLN A 23 6.59 5.81 4.88
N GLY A 24 5.89 5.74 6.01
CA GLY A 24 4.83 6.70 6.32
C GLY A 24 4.08 6.40 7.60
N ASN A 25 2.94 7.05 7.76
CA ASN A 25 2.03 6.89 8.90
C ASN A 25 0.82 6.05 8.50
N VAL A 26 0.52 5.00 9.26
CA VAL A 26 -0.69 4.20 9.09
C VAL A 26 -1.86 4.88 9.82
N ILE A 27 -2.97 5.06 9.13
CA ILE A 27 -4.22 5.58 9.68
C ILE A 27 -5.28 4.48 9.55
N CYS A 28 -6.01 4.21 10.63
CA CYS A 28 -7.14 3.28 10.61
C CYS A 28 -8.43 4.09 10.44
N LEU A 29 -9.15 3.88 9.33
CA LEU A 29 -10.44 4.48 9.06
C LEU A 29 -11.53 3.56 9.64
N VAL A 30 -12.24 4.03 10.66
CA VAL A 30 -13.31 3.25 11.30
C VAL A 30 -14.65 3.75 10.78
N TYR A 31 -15.52 2.81 10.39
CA TYR A 31 -16.88 3.08 9.98
C TYR A 31 -17.83 2.90 11.17
N ASP A 32 -18.68 3.89 11.44
CA ASP A 32 -19.73 3.78 12.46
C ASP A 32 -21.06 3.28 11.86
N LYS A 33 -21.96 2.78 12.73
CA LYS A 33 -23.28 2.27 12.30
C LYS A 33 -24.21 3.34 11.69
N LYS A 34 -23.83 4.62 11.75
CA LYS A 34 -24.59 5.75 11.22
C LYS A 34 -24.10 6.19 9.83
N GLY A 35 -23.05 5.56 9.30
CA GLY A 35 -22.52 5.90 7.98
C GLY A 35 -21.27 6.79 8.01
N ASN A 36 -20.78 7.19 9.19
CA ASN A 36 -19.64 8.10 9.26
C ASN A 36 -18.32 7.33 9.22
N VAL A 37 -17.35 7.88 8.50
CA VAL A 37 -15.96 7.40 8.51
C VAL A 37 -15.14 8.35 9.38
N THR A 38 -14.62 7.84 10.49
CA THR A 38 -13.75 8.61 11.38
C THR A 38 -12.31 8.15 11.22
N PRO A 39 -11.36 9.06 10.92
CA PRO A 39 -9.96 8.72 10.93
C PRO A 39 -9.51 8.51 12.38
N LEU A 40 -9.15 7.28 12.72
CA LEU A 40 -8.35 7.00 13.89
C LEU A 40 -6.90 7.10 13.43
N ILE A 41 -6.26 8.23 13.71
CA ILE A 41 -4.80 8.28 13.79
C ILE A 41 -4.45 7.47 15.04
N ALA A 42 -4.52 6.15 14.90
CA ALA A 42 -4.21 5.25 15.98
C ALA A 42 -2.71 5.40 16.20
N THR A 43 -2.30 5.96 17.34
CA THR A 43 -0.89 5.93 17.77
C THR A 43 -0.48 4.52 18.21
N GLY A 44 -1.32 3.50 17.97
CA GLY A 44 -1.12 2.10 18.34
C GLY A 44 -2.13 1.14 17.65
N PRO A 45 -2.36 -0.06 18.21
CA PRO A 45 -3.18 -1.09 17.57
C PRO A 45 -4.63 -0.67 17.34
N CYS A 46 -5.25 -1.15 16.26
CA CYS A 46 -6.64 -0.86 15.92
C CYS A 46 -7.51 -2.11 15.64
N ASP A 47 -6.98 -3.30 15.94
CA ASP A 47 -7.64 -4.60 15.83
C ASP A 47 -8.97 -4.70 16.61
N LYS A 48 -9.16 -3.86 17.63
CA LYS A 48 -10.38 -3.79 18.46
C LYS A 48 -11.55 -3.02 17.82
N TYR A 49 -11.36 -2.41 16.66
CA TYR A 49 -12.38 -1.57 16.01
C TYR A 49 -12.89 -2.12 14.66
N PRO A 50 -13.37 -3.37 14.56
CA PRO A 50 -13.91 -3.88 13.29
C PRO A 50 -15.31 -3.30 12.98
N PRO A 51 -15.66 -3.10 11.69
CA PRO A 51 -14.79 -3.11 10.52
C PRO A 51 -14.00 -1.79 10.38
N HIS A 52 -12.74 -1.87 9.97
CA HIS A 52 -11.90 -0.70 9.67
C HIS A 52 -11.02 -0.94 8.44
N GLN A 53 -10.67 0.15 7.75
CA GLN A 53 -9.74 0.17 6.63
C GLN A 53 -8.40 0.78 7.04
N HIS A 54 -7.31 0.33 6.43
CA HIS A 54 -5.99 0.92 6.65
C HIS A 54 -5.54 1.74 5.44
N ILE A 55 -4.96 2.91 5.71
CA ILE A 55 -4.22 3.69 4.72
C ILE A 55 -2.82 4.02 5.24
N LEU A 56 -1.85 4.19 4.35
CA LEU A 56 -0.52 4.69 4.64
C LEU A 56 -0.33 6.05 3.98
N VAL A 57 0.07 7.05 4.75
CA VAL A 57 0.34 8.41 4.27
C VAL A 57 1.83 8.69 4.39
N THR A 58 2.52 8.92 3.27
CA THR A 58 3.95 9.26 3.28
C THR A 58 4.17 10.72 3.68
N LYS A 59 5.42 11.07 3.97
CA LYS A 59 5.80 12.46 4.32
C LYS A 59 5.52 13.45 3.18
N GLU A 60 5.59 12.97 1.94
CA GLU A 60 5.32 13.71 0.70
C GLU A 60 3.82 13.86 0.43
N GLY A 61 2.96 13.24 1.24
CA GLY A 61 1.50 13.31 1.12
C GLY A 61 0.89 12.24 0.21
N THR A 62 1.67 11.27 -0.29
CA THR A 62 1.12 10.15 -1.06
C THR A 62 0.31 9.25 -0.14
N VAL A 63 -0.91 8.91 -0.55
CA VAL A 63 -1.82 8.03 0.19
C VAL A 63 -1.93 6.68 -0.52
N TYR A 64 -1.64 5.61 0.21
CA TYR A 64 -1.83 4.23 -0.24
C TYR A 64 -2.96 3.58 0.55
N ASN A 65 -3.91 2.97 -0.15
CA ASN A 65 -4.82 2.01 0.44
C ASN A 65 -4.04 0.71 0.72
N LEU A 66 -4.08 0.21 1.96
CA LEU A 66 -3.44 -1.07 2.26
C LEU A 66 -4.43 -2.21 2.00
N GLN A 67 -4.03 -3.14 1.13
CA GLN A 67 -4.76 -4.37 0.82
C GLN A 67 -3.81 -5.55 0.95
N GLY A 68 -4.31 -6.77 0.99
CA GLY A 68 -3.45 -7.94 1.14
C GLY A 68 -4.15 -9.14 1.71
N LEU A 69 -3.37 -10.16 2.02
CA LEU A 69 -3.85 -11.35 2.73
C LEU A 69 -4.25 -10.99 4.17
N GLU A 70 -5.14 -11.79 4.76
CA GLU A 70 -5.65 -11.57 6.12
C GLU A 70 -4.50 -11.44 7.13
N ASP A 71 -3.48 -12.30 7.03
CA ASP A 71 -2.33 -12.29 7.94
C ASP A 71 -1.55 -10.96 7.88
N GLY A 72 -1.30 -10.42 6.69
CA GLY A 72 -0.65 -9.12 6.50
C GLY A 72 -1.44 -7.99 7.13
N LEU A 73 -2.74 -7.92 6.86
CA LEU A 73 -3.62 -6.88 7.41
C LEU A 73 -3.83 -7.04 8.93
N VAL A 74 -3.80 -8.25 9.47
CA VAL A 74 -3.83 -8.51 10.92
C VAL A 74 -2.56 -8.00 11.59
N LYS A 75 -1.38 -8.19 10.98
CA LYS A 75 -0.12 -7.60 11.48
C LYS A 75 -0.22 -6.08 11.50
N ILE A 76 -0.72 -5.47 10.42
CA ILE A 76 -0.94 -4.02 10.36
C ILE A 76 -1.89 -3.59 11.48
N ALA A 77 -3.03 -4.27 11.67
CA ALA A 77 -4.03 -3.93 12.69
C ALA A 77 -3.43 -3.96 14.10
N LYS A 78 -2.63 -4.99 14.42
CA LYS A 78 -2.01 -5.20 15.74
C LYS A 78 -0.73 -4.40 15.99
N MET A 79 -0.24 -3.66 15.00
CA MET A 79 1.03 -2.95 15.08
C MET A 79 1.01 -1.91 16.23
N PRO A 80 1.98 -1.95 17.17
CA PRO A 80 1.98 -1.08 18.35
C PRO A 80 2.39 0.37 18.06
N GLN A 81 3.13 0.59 16.96
CA GLN A 81 3.52 1.89 16.45
C GLN A 81 2.95 2.04 15.05
N LYS A 82 2.33 3.18 14.73
CA LYS A 82 1.76 3.44 13.40
C LYS A 82 2.38 4.66 12.71
N THR A 83 3.28 5.37 13.39
CA THR A 83 3.97 6.55 12.84
C THR A 83 5.34 6.17 12.32
N ASP A 84 5.74 6.73 11.17
CA ASP A 84 7.05 6.52 10.55
C ASP A 84 7.44 5.04 10.36
N VAL A 85 6.45 4.23 9.99
CA VAL A 85 6.63 2.79 9.77
C VAL A 85 7.09 2.52 8.35
N LYS A 86 7.84 1.43 8.17
CA LYS A 86 8.28 0.93 6.86
C LYS A 86 7.47 -0.32 6.53
N ILE A 87 6.69 -0.25 5.46
CA ILE A 87 5.85 -1.36 4.99
C ILE A 87 6.40 -1.83 3.65
N LYS A 88 6.71 -3.12 3.57
CA LYS A 88 7.09 -3.78 2.33
C LYS A 88 5.82 -4.29 1.63
N GLY A 89 5.75 -4.12 0.32
CA GLY A 89 4.63 -4.62 -0.47
C GLY A 89 4.74 -4.26 -1.94
N LYS A 90 3.73 -4.63 -2.72
CA LYS A 90 3.64 -4.28 -4.14
C LYS A 90 2.78 -3.03 -4.33
N VAL A 91 3.28 -2.04 -5.06
CA VAL A 91 2.49 -0.86 -5.40
C VAL A 91 1.71 -1.10 -6.67
N GLU A 92 0.40 -0.85 -6.61
CA GLU A 92 -0.52 -0.88 -7.73
C GLU A 92 -1.35 0.42 -7.77
N GLY A 93 -2.02 0.70 -8.88
CA GLY A 93 -2.90 1.85 -9.02
C GLY A 93 -2.44 2.87 -10.06
N ASN A 94 -2.97 4.09 -9.96
CA ASN A 94 -2.72 5.18 -10.91
C ASN A 94 -2.94 6.56 -10.26
N GLN A 95 -2.99 7.61 -11.08
CA GLN A 95 -3.20 9.00 -10.64
C GLN A 95 -4.46 9.26 -9.79
N TYR A 96 -5.42 8.33 -9.76
CA TYR A 96 -6.65 8.43 -8.98
C TYR A 96 -6.58 7.69 -7.64
N GLY A 97 -5.55 6.88 -7.40
CA GLY A 97 -5.39 6.16 -6.15
C GLY A 97 -4.31 5.08 -6.22
N TRP A 98 -3.55 4.95 -5.13
CA TRP A 98 -2.51 3.95 -4.97
C TRP A 98 -2.94 2.87 -3.99
N ILE A 99 -2.55 1.64 -4.28
CA ILE A 99 -2.71 0.47 -3.43
C ILE A 99 -1.31 -0.02 -3.08
N LEU A 100 -1.08 -0.31 -1.80
CA LEU A 100 0.09 -1.07 -1.36
C LEU A 100 -0.41 -2.44 -0.89
N VAL A 101 -0.16 -3.47 -1.69
CA VAL A 101 -0.52 -4.86 -1.40
C VAL A 101 0.53 -5.45 -0.45
N VAL A 102 0.10 -5.91 0.73
CA VAL A 102 0.96 -6.41 1.81
C VAL A 102 0.71 -7.90 2.10
N ASP A 103 1.77 -8.59 2.53
CA ASP A 103 1.77 -10.03 2.90
C ASP A 103 1.87 -10.28 4.43
#